data_AF-A0AAW1VLZ0-F1
#
_entry.id   AF-A0AAW1VLZ0-F1
#
_cell.length_a   1.000
_cell.length_b   1.000
_cell.length_c   1.000
_cell.angle_alpha   90.00
_cell.angle_beta   90.00
_cell.angle_gamma   90.00
#
_symmetry.space_group_name_H-M   'P 1'
#
loop_
_entity.id
_entity.type
_entity.pdbx_description
1 polymer ?
#
loop_
_entity_poly.entity_id
_entity_poly.type
_entity_poly.pdbx_seq_one_letter_code
_entity_poly.pdbx_strand_id
1 'polypeptide(L)'
;MPQRSLLCVAHAGTWRLGELGDLVVEQYQGTTVLLINLDGNTTVQVNVSMENGGSSSTLNSEQDLEDSKASKKGVREEYHLTAKDGDLHCQVMLLNGNELTVNSMGKISSLEPRIVGLSDPTTVAPFSIVFVHIPNITVPACR
;
A
#
# COMPACT_ATOMS: atom_id res chain seq x y z
N MET A 1 -10.88 -26.68 10.89
CA MET A 1 -9.66 -25.92 11.24
C MET A 1 -9.54 -24.81 10.20
N PRO A 2 -9.65 -23.51 10.51
CA PRO A 2 -9.43 -22.50 9.48
C PRO A 2 -7.92 -22.35 9.33
N GLN A 3 -7.39 -22.92 8.25
CA GLN A 3 -6.01 -22.72 7.85
C GLN A 3 -5.95 -21.27 7.35
N ARG A 4 -5.33 -20.37 8.12
CA ARG A 4 -5.17 -18.97 7.71
C ARG A 4 -4.15 -18.93 6.56
N SER A 5 -4.63 -18.78 5.33
CA SER A 5 -3.83 -18.81 4.08
C SER A 5 -3.31 -17.44 3.64
N LEU A 6 -3.11 -16.52 4.59
CA LEU A 6 -2.59 -15.18 4.33
C LEU A 6 -1.08 -15.16 4.56
N LEU A 7 -0.30 -14.84 3.53
CA LEU A 7 1.13 -14.55 3.65
C LEU A 7 1.32 -13.02 3.68
N CYS A 8 2.19 -12.56 4.58
CA CYS A 8 2.52 -11.14 4.74
C CYS A 8 4.03 -10.98 4.71
N VAL A 9 4.50 -10.00 3.93
CA VAL A 9 5.91 -9.56 3.94
C VAL A 9 5.91 -8.04 4.04
N ALA A 10 6.65 -7.50 5.01
CA ALA A 10 6.86 -6.06 5.14
C ALA A 10 8.29 -5.71 4.71
N HIS A 11 8.43 -4.68 3.89
CA HIS A 11 9.72 -4.14 3.49
C HIS A 11 9.73 -2.63 3.69
N ALA A 12 10.72 -2.15 4.45
CA ALA A 12 11.03 -0.74 4.55
C ALA A 12 12.13 -0.44 3.52
N GLY A 13 11.85 0.47 2.59
CA GLY A 13 12.74 0.78 1.49
C GLY A 13 12.59 2.22 1.04
N THR A 14 13.65 2.78 0.48
CA THR A 14 13.65 4.08 -0.18
C THR A 14 13.73 3.86 -1.68
N TRP A 15 12.70 4.25 -2.44
CA TRP A 15 12.73 4.17 -3.89
C TRP A 15 13.24 5.49 -4.46
N ARG A 16 14.17 5.43 -5.42
CA ARG A 16 14.64 6.60 -6.17
C ARG A 16 14.22 6.39 -7.62
N LEU A 17 13.20 7.10 -8.08
CA LEU A 17 12.92 7.23 -9.51
C LEU A 17 13.79 8.37 -10.03
N GLY A 18 14.77 8.06 -10.87
CA GLY A 18 15.56 9.06 -11.57
C GLY A 18 15.11 9.15 -13.03
N GLU A 19 14.61 10.30 -13.47
CA GLU A 19 14.70 10.67 -14.88
C GLU A 19 16.09 11.26 -15.14
N LEU A 20 16.69 10.86 -16.27
CA LEU A 20 17.98 11.38 -16.70
C LEU A 20 17.81 12.82 -17.18
N GLY A 21 18.08 13.79 -16.31
CA GLY A 21 18.13 15.22 -16.64
C GLY A 21 17.36 16.07 -15.64
N ASP A 22 18.08 16.95 -14.94
CA ASP A 22 17.66 17.82 -13.83
C ASP A 22 16.94 17.13 -12.65
N LEU A 23 17.74 16.94 -11.61
CA LEU A 23 17.51 16.08 -10.47
C LEU A 23 16.43 16.66 -9.52
N VAL A 24 15.18 16.26 -9.71
CA VAL A 24 14.25 16.14 -8.59
C VAL A 24 14.26 14.67 -8.16
N VAL A 25 15.04 14.35 -7.11
CA VAL A 25 14.88 13.06 -6.42
C VAL A 25 13.70 13.20 -5.47
N GLU A 26 12.51 12.79 -5.90
CA GLU A 26 11.41 12.52 -4.96
C GLU A 26 11.85 11.33 -4.09
N GLN A 27 12.32 11.61 -2.88
CA GLN A 27 12.56 10.56 -1.89
C GLN A 27 11.21 10.06 -1.37
N TYR A 28 10.69 9.00 -1.99
CA TYR A 28 9.59 8.23 -1.43
C TYR A 28 10.13 7.42 -0.24
N GLN A 29 10.05 8.01 0.95
CA GLN A 29 10.26 7.31 2.21
C GLN A 29 8.93 6.70 2.66
N GLY A 30 8.94 5.42 3.01
CA GLY A 30 7.72 4.73 3.42
C GLY A 30 7.96 3.25 3.68
N THR A 31 6.95 2.60 4.22
CA THR A 31 6.93 1.16 4.43
C THR A 31 5.87 0.57 3.53
N THR A 32 6.24 -0.48 2.78
CA THR A 32 5.29 -1.22 1.95
C THR A 32 5.09 -2.61 2.56
N VAL A 33 3.82 -2.97 2.77
CA VAL A 33 3.41 -4.30 3.17
C VAL A 33 2.79 -5.01 1.98
N LEU A 34 3.28 -6.21 1.67
CA LEU A 34 2.73 -7.11 0.67
C LEU A 34 1.85 -8.14 1.37
N LEU A 35 0.56 -8.12 1.04
CA LEU A 35 -0.42 -9.10 1.51
C LEU A 35 -0.80 -10.02 0.35
N ILE A 36 -0.71 -11.33 0.55
CA ILE A 36 -1.07 -12.34 -0.46
C ILE A 36 -2.11 -13.25 0.15
N ASN A 37 -3.30 -13.26 -0.45
CA ASN A 37 -4.35 -14.22 -0.09
C ASN A 37 -4.37 -15.36 -1.11
N LEU A 38 -3.99 -16.55 -0.64
CA LEU A 38 -3.96 -17.77 -1.45
C LEU A 38 -5.25 -18.60 -1.30
N ASP A 39 -6.22 -18.12 -0.52
CA ASP A 39 -7.52 -18.76 -0.40
C ASP A 39 -8.44 -18.28 -1.52
N GLY A 40 -9.11 -19.23 -2.18
CA GLY A 40 -9.99 -18.95 -3.31
C GLY A 40 -11.44 -18.62 -2.95
N ASN A 41 -11.80 -18.71 -1.67
CA ASN A 41 -13.19 -18.63 -1.22
C ASN A 41 -13.42 -17.62 -0.10
N THR A 42 -12.35 -17.03 0.43
CA THR A 42 -12.43 -16.12 1.58
C THR A 42 -11.81 -14.77 1.28
N THR A 43 -12.57 -13.72 1.62
CA THR A 43 -12.06 -12.36 1.71
C THR A 43 -11.56 -12.13 3.13
N VAL A 44 -10.35 -11.59 3.27
CA VAL A 44 -9.73 -11.35 4.58
C VAL A 44 -9.67 -9.85 4.84
N GLN A 45 -10.08 -9.41 6.03
CA GLN A 45 -9.81 -8.03 6.49
C GLN A 45 -8.55 -8.02 7.35
N VAL A 46 -7.62 -7.15 7.00
CA VAL A 46 -6.32 -6.99 7.67
C VAL A 46 -6.22 -5.59 8.22
N ASN A 47 -5.99 -5.47 9.52
CA ASN A 47 -5.64 -4.20 10.13
C ASN A 47 -4.12 -4.04 10.05
N VAL A 48 -3.67 -3.06 9.28
CA VAL A 48 -2.25 -2.70 9.21
C VAL A 48 -1.99 -1.64 10.26
N SER A 49 -1.43 -2.04 11.40
CA SER A 49 -0.97 -1.15 12.47
C SER A 49 0.54 -1.21 12.58
N MET A 50 1.17 -0.08 12.90
CA MET A 50 2.59 -0.05 13.24
C MET A 50 2.77 0.13 14.73
N GLU A 51 3.61 -0.71 15.34
CA GLU A 51 4.11 -0.48 16.68
C GLU A 51 5.40 0.33 16.58
N ASN A 52 5.38 1.59 17.03
CA ASN A 52 6.61 2.37 17.13
C ASN A 52 7.45 1.81 18.30
N GLY A 53 8.63 1.26 18.00
CA GLY A 53 9.68 0.98 19.00
C GLY A 53 10.35 2.24 19.58
N GLY A 54 9.81 3.43 19.31
CA GLY A 54 10.30 4.69 19.83
C GLY A 54 9.66 5.89 19.11
N SER A 55 9.31 6.90 19.89
CA SER A 55 8.81 8.22 19.49
C SER A 55 7.32 8.27 19.13
N SER A 56 6.53 8.57 20.16
CA SER A 56 5.46 9.57 20.01
C SER A 56 6.09 10.80 19.36
N SER A 57 5.82 11.05 18.08
CA SER A 57 6.11 12.35 17.48
C SER A 57 5.03 13.32 17.95
N THR A 58 5.19 13.78 19.18
CA THR A 58 4.60 15.03 19.66
C THR A 58 5.16 16.14 18.77
N LEU A 59 4.50 16.43 17.66
CA LEU A 59 4.73 17.66 16.91
C LEU A 59 4.09 18.79 17.72
N ASN A 60 4.82 19.30 18.70
CA ASN A 60 4.56 20.61 19.28
C ASN A 60 4.80 21.66 18.19
N SER A 61 3.73 22.09 17.53
CA SER A 61 3.64 23.45 17.01
C SER A 61 2.44 24.08 17.66
N GLU A 62 2.71 24.70 18.80
CA GLU A 62 1.85 25.70 19.39
C GLU A 62 1.80 26.89 18.44
N GLN A 63 0.66 27.07 17.77
CA GLN A 63 0.14 28.38 17.41
C GLN A 63 -1.37 28.23 17.16
N ASP A 64 -2.13 28.86 18.06
CA ASP A 64 -3.58 28.92 18.11
C ASP A 64 -4.23 29.29 16.77
N LEU A 65 -5.35 28.64 16.46
CA LEU A 65 -6.65 29.27 16.20
C LEU A 65 -7.69 28.18 15.90
N GLU A 66 -8.82 28.31 16.59
CA GLU A 66 -9.99 27.43 16.55
C GLU A 66 -10.50 27.19 15.12
N ASP A 67 -10.59 25.92 14.73
CA ASP A 67 -11.76 25.38 14.03
C ASP A 67 -11.59 23.86 13.83
N SER A 68 -12.62 23.12 14.24
CA SER A 68 -12.83 21.67 14.13
C SER A 68 -11.95 20.93 13.09
N LYS A 69 -10.90 20.24 13.55
CA LYS A 69 -10.15 19.29 12.71
C LYS A 69 -10.11 17.93 13.37
N ALA A 70 -10.91 17.03 12.81
CA ALA A 70 -10.70 15.59 12.90
C ALA A 70 -9.20 15.32 12.83
N SER A 71 -8.71 14.53 13.80
CA SER A 71 -7.39 13.91 13.87
C SER A 71 -6.70 13.91 12.51
N LYS A 72 -5.47 14.43 12.40
CA LYS A 72 -4.60 14.23 11.21
C LYS A 72 -4.38 12.71 11.02
N LYS A 73 -5.40 12.00 10.55
CA LYS A 73 -5.42 10.57 10.27
C LYS A 73 -4.52 10.45 9.05
N GLY A 74 -3.35 9.84 9.23
CA GLY A 74 -2.50 9.49 8.10
C GLY A 74 -3.31 8.74 7.05
N VAL A 75 -2.87 8.82 5.80
CA VAL A 75 -3.41 8.01 4.71
C VAL A 75 -2.37 6.99 4.29
N ARG A 76 -2.85 5.93 3.66
CA ARG A 76 -2.03 4.95 2.98
C ARG A 76 -2.54 4.73 1.57
N GLU A 77 -1.66 4.25 0.72
CA GLU A 77 -1.94 3.91 -0.66
C GLU A 77 -2.08 2.39 -0.76
N GLU A 78 -3.18 1.93 -1.35
CA GLU A 78 -3.41 0.51 -1.59
C GLU A 78 -3.47 0.21 -3.09
N TYR A 79 -2.74 -0.82 -3.50
CA TYR A 79 -2.70 -1.33 -4.87
C TYR A 79 -3.18 -2.78 -4.85
N HIS A 80 -4.44 -2.99 -5.20
CA HIS A 80 -5.09 -4.30 -5.23
C HIS A 80 -4.93 -4.92 -6.61
N LEU A 81 -4.20 -6.03 -6.69
CA LEU A 81 -4.01 -6.80 -7.90
C LEU A 81 -4.86 -8.07 -7.88
N THR A 82 -5.68 -8.22 -8.92
CA THR A 82 -6.52 -9.41 -9.14
C THR A 82 -6.39 -9.86 -10.58
N ALA A 83 -6.48 -11.17 -10.84
CA ALA A 83 -6.61 -11.65 -12.20
C ALA A 83 -7.96 -11.23 -12.80
N LYS A 84 -7.99 -10.94 -14.11
CA LYS A 84 -9.24 -10.61 -14.80
C LYS A 84 -10.23 -11.77 -14.67
N ASP A 85 -11.47 -11.44 -14.35
CA ASP A 85 -12.57 -12.39 -14.11
C ASP A 85 -12.30 -13.41 -12.99
N GLY A 86 -11.27 -13.20 -12.16
CA GLY A 86 -10.84 -14.14 -11.13
C GLY A 86 -10.13 -15.38 -11.67
N ASP A 87 -9.79 -15.42 -12.97
CA ASP A 87 -9.10 -16.54 -13.59
C ASP A 87 -7.57 -16.41 -13.42
N LEU A 88 -6.98 -17.24 -12.57
CA LEU A 88 -5.54 -17.28 -12.32
C LEU A 88 -4.69 -17.64 -13.55
N HIS A 89 -5.28 -18.21 -14.59
CA HIS A 89 -4.59 -18.47 -15.86
C HIS A 89 -4.64 -17.28 -16.81
N CYS A 90 -5.43 -16.26 -16.49
CA CYS A 90 -5.51 -15.05 -17.30
C CYS A 90 -4.22 -14.24 -17.15
N GLN A 91 -3.65 -13.84 -18.28
CA GLN A 91 -2.44 -13.00 -18.31
C GLN A 91 -2.76 -11.51 -18.08
N VAL A 92 -4.05 -11.16 -18.04
CA VAL A 92 -4.52 -9.79 -17.77
C VAL A 92 -4.75 -9.62 -16.27
N MET A 93 -4.03 -8.67 -15.69
CA MET A 93 -4.18 -8.28 -14.30
C MET A 93 -4.97 -6.97 -14.20
N LEU A 94 -5.79 -6.85 -13.15
CA LEU A 94 -6.51 -5.64 -12.79
C LEU A 94 -5.82 -4.99 -11.61
N LEU A 95 -5.51 -3.69 -11.72
CA LEU A 95 -5.12 -2.83 -10.61
C LEU A 95 -6.34 -2.04 -10.12
N ASN A 96 -6.74 -2.26 -8.88
CA ASN A 96 -7.89 -1.60 -8.26
C ASN A 96 -9.16 -1.72 -9.14
N GLY A 97 -9.29 -2.83 -9.88
CA GLY A 97 -10.39 -3.11 -10.82
C GLY A 97 -10.15 -2.69 -12.28
N ASN A 98 -9.06 -1.98 -12.59
CA ASN A 98 -8.75 -1.50 -13.94
C ASN A 98 -7.67 -2.36 -14.61
N GLU A 99 -7.86 -2.74 -15.88
CA GLU A 99 -6.88 -3.53 -16.62
C GLU A 99 -5.53 -2.83 -16.73
N LEU A 100 -4.49 -3.51 -16.25
CA LEU A 100 -3.11 -3.11 -16.49
C LEU A 100 -2.75 -3.47 -17.93
N THR A 101 -2.77 -2.45 -18.77
CA THR A 101 -2.40 -2.57 -20.19
C THR A 101 -1.04 -1.94 -20.44
N VAL A 102 -0.35 -2.51 -21.42
CA VAL A 102 0.88 -1.97 -21.98
C VAL A 102 0.53 -1.46 -23.37
N ASN A 103 0.85 -0.20 -23.66
CA ASN A 103 0.57 0.37 -24.97
C ASN A 103 1.53 -0.17 -26.04
N SER A 104 1.30 0.19 -27.31
CA SER A 104 2.14 -0.23 -28.44
C SER A 104 3.61 0.21 -28.34
N MET A 105 3.93 1.16 -27.46
CA MET A 105 5.28 1.65 -27.18
C MET A 105 5.95 0.95 -25.99
N GLY A 106 5.29 -0.06 -25.38
CA GLY A 106 5.83 -0.73 -24.20
C GLY A 106 5.65 0.03 -22.89
N LYS A 107 4.88 1.14 -22.88
CA LYS A 107 4.62 1.92 -21.67
C LYS A 107 3.43 1.32 -20.91
N ILE A 108 3.65 1.07 -19.63
CA ILE A 108 2.62 0.60 -18.69
C ILE A 108 1.69 1.77 -18.36
N SER A 109 0.40 1.48 -18.22
CA SER A 109 -0.61 2.42 -17.70
C SER A 109 -0.22 2.95 -16.31
N SER A 110 -0.72 4.15 -15.95
CA SER A 110 -0.45 4.73 -14.63
C SER A 110 -0.94 3.79 -13.52
N LEU A 111 -0.09 3.58 -12.52
CA LEU A 111 -0.41 2.73 -11.37
C LEU A 111 -1.11 3.58 -10.32
N GLU A 112 -2.41 3.79 -10.47
CA GLU A 112 -3.19 4.65 -9.57
C GLU A 112 -3.54 3.92 -8.26
N PRO A 113 -3.13 4.45 -7.08
CA PRO A 113 -3.48 3.87 -5.80
C PRO A 113 -4.94 4.15 -5.41
N ARG A 114 -5.44 3.33 -4.50
CA ARG A 114 -6.58 3.69 -3.66
C ARG A 114 -6.08 4.36 -2.38
N ILE A 115 -6.48 5.60 -2.13
CA ILE A 115 -6.16 6.30 -0.88
C ILE A 115 -7.13 5.84 0.21
N VAL A 116 -6.58 5.28 1.29
CA VAL A 116 -7.34 4.70 2.41
C VAL A 116 -6.86 5.31 3.72
N GLY A 117 -7.75 5.52 4.69
CA GLY A 117 -7.36 6.01 6.01
C GLY A 117 -6.49 4.99 6.74
N LEU A 118 -5.45 5.46 7.42
CA LEU A 118 -4.47 4.58 8.07
C LEU A 118 -5.09 3.61 9.09
N SER A 119 -6.19 4.01 9.75
CA SER A 119 -6.90 3.17 10.74
C SER A 119 -7.96 2.26 10.14
N ASP A 120 -8.29 2.41 8.86
CA ASP A 120 -9.36 1.63 8.24
C ASP A 120 -8.81 0.23 7.87
N PRO A 121 -9.61 -0.85 7.88
CA PRO A 121 -9.13 -2.18 7.51
C PRO A 121 -8.81 -2.28 6.00
N THR A 122 -7.75 -3.01 5.63
CA THR A 122 -7.48 -3.41 4.24
C THR A 122 -8.25 -4.69 3.93
N THR A 123 -9.03 -4.68 2.86
CA THR A 123 -9.78 -5.86 2.40
C THR A 123 -8.99 -6.59 1.32
N VAL A 124 -8.64 -7.85 1.55
CA VAL A 124 -7.86 -8.69 0.63
C VAL A 124 -8.79 -9.75 0.04
N ALA A 125 -9.08 -9.65 -1.26
CA ALA A 125 -9.97 -10.56 -1.98
C ALA A 125 -9.38 -11.98 -2.11
N PRO A 126 -10.18 -13.00 -2.46
CA PRO A 126 -9.64 -14.32 -2.79
C PRO A 126 -8.63 -14.26 -3.94
N PHE A 127 -7.61 -15.11 -3.90
CA PHE A 127 -6.57 -15.19 -4.94
C PHE A 127 -6.03 -13.82 -5.41
N SER A 128 -5.71 -12.96 -4.46
CA SER A 128 -5.29 -11.59 -4.74
C SER A 128 -4.06 -11.17 -3.97
N ILE A 129 -3.45 -10.11 -4.47
CA ILE A 129 -2.25 -9.48 -3.90
C ILE A 129 -2.58 -8.02 -3.63
N VAL A 130 -2.20 -7.51 -2.46
CA VAL A 130 -2.36 -6.10 -2.12
C VAL A 130 -1.03 -5.54 -1.66
N PHE A 131 -0.58 -4.46 -2.31
CA PHE A 131 0.49 -3.63 -1.80
C PHE A 131 -0.12 -2.51 -0.98
N VAL A 132 0.28 -2.40 0.28
CA VAL A 132 -0.13 -1.33 1.18
C VAL A 132 1.10 -0.47 1.46
N HIS A 133 1.16 0.70 0.84
CA HIS A 133 2.24 1.66 1.02
C HIS A 133 1.83 2.72 2.02
N ILE A 134 2.62 2.87 3.08
CA ILE A 134 2.40 3.86 4.12
C ILE A 134 3.54 4.88 4.03
N PRO A 135 3.24 6.10 3.54
CA PRO A 135 4.25 7.11 3.31
C PRO A 135 4.79 7.69 4.62
N ASN A 136 6.03 8.17 4.58
CA ASN A 136 6.72 8.87 5.67
C ASN A 136 6.86 8.07 6.96
N ILE A 137 6.80 6.73 6.89
CA ILE A 137 7.11 5.85 8.02
C ILE A 137 8.12 4.78 7.60
N THR A 138 9.20 4.69 8.36
CA THR A 138 10.25 3.69 8.16
C THR A 138 10.31 2.81 9.39
N VAL A 139 9.89 1.55 9.27
CA VAL A 139 10.14 0.56 10.34
C VAL A 139 11.59 0.05 10.22
N PRO A 140 12.31 -0.10 11.34
CA PRO A 140 13.63 -0.73 11.31
C PRO A 140 13.50 -2.15 10.77
N ALA A 141 14.29 -2.49 9.75
CA ALA A 141 14.35 -3.86 9.26
C ALA A 141 14.81 -4.81 10.37
N CYS A 142 14.31 -6.04 10.36
CA CYS A 142 14.71 -7.08 11.31
C CYS A 142 16.24 -7.22 11.32
N ARG A 143 16.83 -7.23 12.52
CA ARG A 143 18.25 -7.57 12.74
C ARG A 143 18.49 -9.06 12.65
#